data_AF-A0A086KF70-F1
#
_entry.id   AF-A0A086KF70-F1
#
_cell.length_a   1.000
_cell.length_b   1.000
_cell.length_c   1.000
_cell.angle_alpha   90.00
_cell.angle_beta   90.00
_cell.angle_gamma   90.00
#
_symmetry.space_group_name_H-M   'P 1'
#
loop_
_entity.id
_entity.type
_entity.pdbx_description
1 polymer ?
#
loop_
_entity_poly.entity_id
_entity_poly.type
_entity_poly.pdbx_seq_one_letter_code
_entity_poly.pdbx_strand_id
1 'polypeptide(L)'
;MSDPGAGRGPRTEGFGKSYQGVPFLYHLSFLHDLLNYATALLWLLAYVALMLKVQRERNAYGLSFQSLFALVWVEVSNVLLILCLLVYHNKPIHAEFFIVDCSSALISLAAFVYINRYFSSTYESQRDNFGKRFCRMLCGKFCVEKFSWLFLYFVAFVISCPMFLLRRSKYAAPLSVIASNGSLRLIALTFLSFWECFNDSVLALALVPQLFMFYNKRPRKVTNLLGTFVALLFFARICAFLY
;
A
#
# COMPACT_ATOMS: atom_id res chain seq x y z
N MET A 1 5.53 -66.47 53.39
CA MET A 1 6.08 -65.11 53.22
C MET A 1 4.95 -64.14 53.45
N SER A 2 5.18 -63.21 54.37
CA SER A 2 4.21 -62.40 55.10
C SER A 2 3.54 -61.30 54.28
N ASP A 3 2.42 -60.83 54.82
CA ASP A 3 1.33 -60.05 54.24
C ASP A 3 1.62 -58.49 54.27
N PRO A 4 0.65 -57.57 54.16
CA PRO A 4 0.35 -56.71 53.00
C PRO A 4 0.47 -55.18 53.28
N GLY A 5 0.17 -54.33 52.29
CA GLY A 5 -0.04 -52.88 52.47
C GLY A 5 0.59 -52.05 51.34
N ALA A 6 0.11 -50.87 50.93
CA ALA A 6 -1.02 -50.05 51.32
C ALA A 6 -1.13 -48.95 50.25
N GLY A 7 -2.35 -48.43 50.02
CA GLY A 7 -2.59 -47.04 49.62
C GLY A 7 -2.15 -46.59 48.22
N ARG A 8 -3.10 -46.60 47.28
CA ARG A 8 -3.22 -45.51 46.30
C ARG A 8 -3.49 -44.21 47.06
N GLY A 9 -2.47 -43.38 47.26
CA GLY A 9 -2.61 -41.96 47.56
C GLY A 9 -2.36 -41.15 46.28
N PRO A 10 -3.11 -40.07 46.01
CA PRO A 10 -2.80 -39.17 44.91
C PRO A 10 -1.51 -38.40 45.26
N ARG A 11 -0.45 -38.56 44.45
CA ARG A 11 0.70 -37.65 44.52
C ARG A 11 0.30 -36.31 43.91
N THR A 12 -0.18 -35.41 44.76
CA THR A 12 -0.04 -33.97 44.57
C THR A 12 1.42 -33.58 44.79
N GLU A 13 2.18 -33.50 43.70
CA GLU A 13 3.46 -32.81 43.65
C GLU A 13 3.53 -32.01 42.34
N GLY A 14 3.84 -30.72 42.46
CA GLY A 14 4.19 -29.89 41.31
C GLY A 14 3.26 -28.71 41.03
N PHE A 15 2.99 -27.91 42.06
CA PHE A 15 2.76 -26.47 41.89
C PHE A 15 3.83 -25.89 40.95
N GLY A 16 3.40 -25.07 39.98
CA GLY A 16 4.30 -24.16 39.28
C GLY A 16 4.98 -24.72 38.03
N LYS A 17 4.22 -25.17 37.02
CA LYS A 17 4.69 -24.95 35.65
C LYS A 17 4.51 -23.48 35.31
N SER A 18 5.57 -22.74 35.61
CA SER A 18 5.86 -21.42 35.08
C SER A 18 5.32 -21.27 33.65
N TYR A 19 4.63 -20.17 33.41
CA TYR A 19 4.45 -19.56 32.10
C TYR A 19 5.84 -19.19 31.55
N GLN A 20 6.64 -20.19 31.18
CA GLN A 20 7.95 -20.00 30.59
C GLN A 20 7.79 -19.80 29.10
N GLY A 21 7.73 -18.52 28.74
CA GLY A 21 8.17 -18.01 27.45
C GLY A 21 7.23 -18.33 26.30
N VAL A 22 6.12 -17.60 26.20
CA VAL A 22 5.62 -17.27 24.85
C VAL A 22 6.80 -16.58 24.16
N PRO A 23 7.37 -17.15 23.08
CA PRO A 23 8.60 -16.62 22.51
C PRO A 23 8.36 -15.17 22.09
N PHE A 24 9.33 -14.29 22.37
CA PHE A 24 9.32 -12.87 21.97
C PHE A 24 8.88 -12.65 20.51
N LEU A 25 9.15 -13.64 19.64
CA LEU A 25 8.70 -13.72 18.25
C LEU A 25 7.17 -13.72 18.07
N TYR A 26 6.39 -14.24 19.02
CA TYR A 26 4.93 -14.25 18.98
C TYR A 26 4.36 -12.85 19.30
N HIS A 27 5.01 -12.09 20.18
CA HIS A 27 4.66 -10.69 20.42
C HIS A 27 4.99 -9.83 19.20
N LEU A 28 6.08 -10.13 18.48
CA LEU A 28 6.42 -9.49 17.22
C LEU A 28 5.43 -9.84 16.10
N SER A 29 5.02 -11.11 15.96
CA SER A 29 4.02 -11.49 14.96
C SER A 29 2.65 -10.87 15.25
N PHE A 30 2.23 -10.85 16.52
CA PHE A 30 0.98 -10.17 16.92
C PHE A 30 1.03 -8.67 16.63
N LEU A 31 2.14 -8.01 16.95
CA LEU A 31 2.32 -6.58 16.66
C LEU A 31 2.28 -6.30 15.15
N HIS A 32 2.95 -7.15 14.37
CA HIS A 32 2.95 -7.10 12.92
C HIS A 32 1.53 -7.26 12.36
N ASP A 33 0.77 -8.29 12.77
CA ASP A 33 -0.61 -8.48 12.31
C ASP A 33 -1.52 -7.31 12.74
N LEU A 34 -1.36 -6.80 13.97
CA LEU A 34 -2.10 -5.63 14.46
C LEU A 34 -1.81 -4.38 13.61
N LEU A 35 -0.55 -4.11 13.29
CA LEU A 35 -0.16 -2.96 12.45
C LEU A 35 -0.68 -3.11 11.01
N ASN A 36 -0.72 -4.34 10.48
CA ASN A 36 -1.30 -4.61 9.17
C ASN A 36 -2.81 -4.31 9.14
N TYR A 37 -3.57 -4.84 10.11
CA TYR A 37 -5.01 -4.54 10.21
C TYR A 37 -5.28 -3.06 10.49
N ALA A 38 -4.46 -2.41 11.32
CA ALA A 38 -4.56 -0.96 11.56
C ALA A 38 -4.32 -0.16 10.27
N THR A 39 -3.34 -0.57 9.45
CA THR A 39 -3.08 0.03 8.14
C THR A 39 -4.30 -0.08 7.23
N ALA A 40 -4.88 -1.29 7.10
CA ALA A 40 -6.08 -1.51 6.29
C ALA A 40 -7.27 -0.68 6.78
N LEU A 41 -7.48 -0.60 8.10
CA LEU A 41 -8.56 0.19 8.68
C LEU A 41 -8.37 1.69 8.40
N LEU A 42 -7.16 2.22 8.53
CA LEU A 42 -6.86 3.62 8.26
C LEU A 42 -7.09 3.99 6.79
N TRP A 43 -6.74 3.09 5.86
CA TRP A 43 -7.05 3.25 4.43
C TRP A 43 -8.56 3.30 4.18
N LEU A 44 -9.32 2.37 4.78
CA LEU A 44 -10.78 2.35 4.64
C LEU A 44 -11.40 3.64 5.19
N LEU A 45 -10.98 4.07 6.38
CA LEU A 45 -11.44 5.32 6.99
C LEU A 45 -11.08 6.54 6.15
N ALA A 46 -9.92 6.53 5.47
CA ALA A 46 -9.55 7.59 4.55
C ALA A 46 -10.54 7.68 3.37
N TYR A 47 -10.86 6.56 2.72
CA TYR A 47 -11.87 6.55 1.65
C TYR A 47 -13.26 6.96 2.15
N VAL A 48 -13.65 6.55 3.36
CA VAL A 48 -14.90 7.01 3.99
C VAL A 48 -14.89 8.53 4.18
N ALA A 49 -13.82 9.10 4.73
CA ALA A 49 -13.67 10.54 4.91
C ALA A 49 -13.74 11.30 3.56
N LEU A 50 -13.12 10.74 2.52
CA LEU A 50 -13.18 11.28 1.17
C LEU A 50 -14.61 11.25 0.60
N MET A 51 -15.32 10.13 0.76
CA MET A 51 -16.70 9.99 0.28
C MET A 51 -17.65 10.93 1.05
N LEU A 52 -17.49 11.04 2.37
CA LEU A 52 -18.25 12.00 3.19
C LEU A 52 -17.99 13.44 2.75
N LYS A 53 -16.74 13.80 2.43
CA LYS A 53 -16.40 15.12 1.87
C LYS A 53 -17.20 15.37 0.60
N VAL A 54 -17.10 14.47 -0.36
CA VAL A 54 -17.73 14.64 -1.69
C VAL A 54 -19.26 14.67 -1.58
N GLN A 55 -19.85 13.84 -0.73
CA GLN A 55 -21.30 13.82 -0.51
C GLN A 55 -21.82 15.07 0.21
N ARG A 56 -21.10 15.54 1.25
CA ARG A 56 -21.51 16.71 2.04
C ARG A 56 -21.35 18.01 1.27
N GLU A 57 -20.24 18.16 0.55
CA GLU A 57 -19.93 19.40 -0.16
C GLU A 57 -20.45 19.41 -1.60
N ARG A 58 -20.89 18.25 -2.12
CA ARG A 58 -21.39 18.06 -3.49
C ARG A 58 -20.41 18.56 -4.57
N ASN A 59 -19.11 18.50 -4.30
CA ASN A 59 -18.07 18.95 -5.22
C ASN A 59 -16.74 18.22 -5.02
N ALA A 60 -15.90 18.24 -6.06
CA ALA A 60 -14.53 17.72 -6.06
C ALA A 60 -13.47 18.83 -5.87
N TYR A 61 -13.84 20.01 -5.36
CA TYR A 61 -12.87 21.10 -5.16
C TYR A 61 -11.74 20.69 -4.21
N GLY A 62 -10.51 21.05 -4.58
CA GLY A 62 -9.32 20.73 -3.78
C GLY A 62 -8.84 19.27 -3.85
N LEU A 63 -9.55 18.37 -4.55
CA LEU A 63 -9.15 16.97 -4.70
C LEU A 63 -8.30 16.78 -5.96
N SER A 64 -7.13 16.18 -5.83
CA SER A 64 -6.26 15.80 -6.94
C SER A 64 -6.69 14.46 -7.50
N PHE A 65 -7.07 14.44 -8.78
CA PHE A 65 -7.42 13.21 -9.48
C PHE A 65 -6.18 12.37 -9.76
N GLN A 66 -5.00 12.99 -9.91
CA GLN A 66 -3.72 12.27 -10.01
C GLN A 66 -3.44 11.45 -8.76
N SER A 67 -3.68 12.02 -7.58
CA SER A 67 -3.46 11.33 -6.31
C SER A 67 -4.46 10.19 -6.10
N LEU A 68 -5.74 10.44 -6.38
CA LEU A 68 -6.78 9.44 -6.25
C LEU A 68 -6.54 8.26 -7.21
N PHE A 69 -6.17 8.54 -8.45
CA PHE A 69 -5.83 7.50 -9.42
C PHE A 69 -4.56 6.73 -9.03
N ALA A 70 -3.54 7.40 -8.48
CA ALA A 70 -2.34 6.72 -7.99
C ALA A 70 -2.64 5.74 -6.84
N LEU A 71 -3.53 6.10 -5.91
CA LEU A 71 -3.96 5.21 -4.83
C LEU A 71 -4.71 3.99 -5.36
N VAL A 72 -5.66 4.18 -6.29
CA VAL A 72 -6.37 3.07 -6.94
C VAL A 72 -5.41 2.17 -7.72
N TRP A 73 -4.49 2.78 -8.48
CA TRP A 73 -3.46 2.05 -9.20
C TRP A 73 -2.68 1.16 -8.26
N VAL A 74 -2.26 1.68 -7.11
CA VAL A 74 -1.46 0.91 -6.14
C VAL A 74 -2.23 -0.26 -5.58
N GLU A 75 -3.49 -0.09 -5.17
CA GLU A 75 -4.27 -1.18 -4.60
C GLU A 75 -4.58 -2.27 -5.64
N VAL A 76 -4.99 -1.88 -6.85
CA VAL A 76 -5.23 -2.83 -7.94
C VAL A 76 -3.93 -3.54 -8.33
N SER A 77 -2.83 -2.79 -8.44
CA SER A 77 -1.51 -3.36 -8.74
C SER A 77 -1.04 -4.30 -7.64
N ASN A 78 -1.33 -4.01 -6.37
CA ASN A 78 -0.99 -4.88 -5.24
C ASN A 78 -1.74 -6.21 -5.30
N VAL A 79 -3.06 -6.17 -5.56
CA VAL A 79 -3.88 -7.37 -5.76
C VAL A 79 -3.33 -8.25 -6.89
N LEU A 80 -2.99 -7.64 -8.03
CA LEU A 80 -2.39 -8.36 -9.16
C LEU A 80 -1.03 -8.96 -8.80
N LEU A 81 -0.19 -8.22 -8.09
CA LEU A 81 1.13 -8.67 -7.68
C LEU A 81 1.05 -9.86 -6.72
N ILE A 82 0.14 -9.83 -5.74
CA ILE A 82 -0.11 -10.94 -4.83
C ILE A 82 -0.61 -12.16 -5.60
N LEU A 83 -1.55 -12.00 -6.54
CA LEU A 83 -2.02 -13.10 -7.38
C LEU A 83 -0.88 -13.74 -8.18
N CYS A 84 -0.05 -12.92 -8.83
CA CYS A 84 1.11 -13.41 -9.57
C CYS A 84 2.10 -14.16 -8.67
N LEU A 85 2.37 -13.67 -7.45
CA LEU A 85 3.24 -14.35 -6.49
C LEU A 85 2.64 -15.67 -5.98
N LEU A 86 1.34 -15.71 -5.68
CA LEU A 86 0.66 -16.93 -5.23
C LEU A 86 0.67 -18.01 -6.31
N VAL A 87 0.37 -17.63 -7.56
CA VAL A 87 0.45 -18.53 -8.73
C VAL A 87 1.88 -19.01 -8.95
N TYR A 88 2.86 -18.12 -8.89
CA TYR A 88 4.28 -18.47 -9.08
C TYR A 88 4.81 -19.44 -8.01
N HIS A 89 4.35 -19.29 -6.77
CA HIS A 89 4.75 -20.16 -5.64
C HIS A 89 3.83 -21.35 -5.42
N ASN A 90 2.77 -21.55 -6.23
CA ASN A 90 1.74 -22.58 -6.03
C ASN A 90 1.18 -22.58 -4.60
N LYS A 91 0.92 -21.39 -4.04
CA LYS A 91 0.33 -21.25 -2.71
C LYS A 91 -1.20 -21.13 -2.79
N PRO A 92 -1.94 -21.70 -1.83
CA PRO A 92 -3.39 -21.52 -1.79
C PRO A 92 -3.75 -20.06 -1.52
N ILE A 93 -4.86 -19.61 -2.11
CA ILE A 93 -5.42 -18.28 -1.84
C ILE A 93 -6.28 -18.38 -0.58
N HIS A 94 -5.93 -17.60 0.44
CA HIS A 94 -6.70 -17.54 1.68
C HIS A 94 -7.85 -16.53 1.58
N ALA A 95 -8.91 -16.72 2.38
CA ALA A 95 -10.08 -15.83 2.37
C ALA A 95 -9.74 -14.38 2.74
N GLU A 96 -8.70 -14.17 3.55
CA GLU A 96 -8.21 -12.85 3.98
C GLU A 96 -7.84 -11.96 2.79
N PHE A 97 -7.22 -12.55 1.75
CA PHE A 97 -6.88 -11.83 0.52
C PHE A 97 -8.11 -11.24 -0.17
N PHE A 98 -9.22 -11.98 -0.20
CA PHE A 98 -10.46 -11.49 -0.80
C PHE A 98 -11.15 -10.44 0.07
N ILE A 99 -11.15 -10.66 1.39
CA ILE A 99 -11.84 -9.78 2.33
C ILE A 99 -11.11 -8.45 2.50
N VAL A 100 -9.78 -8.44 2.49
CA VAL A 100 -8.97 -7.24 2.75
C VAL A 100 -8.51 -6.60 1.43
N ASP A 101 -7.65 -7.29 0.68
CA ASP A 101 -6.98 -6.69 -0.48
C ASP A 101 -7.95 -6.45 -1.65
N CYS A 102 -8.74 -7.46 -2.03
CA CYS A 102 -9.69 -7.34 -3.13
C CYS A 102 -10.83 -6.36 -2.80
N SER A 103 -11.34 -6.37 -1.56
CA SER A 103 -12.42 -5.45 -1.18
C SER A 103 -11.94 -4.00 -1.12
N SER A 104 -10.73 -3.74 -0.60
CA SER A 104 -10.14 -2.40 -0.56
C SER A 104 -9.92 -1.85 -1.97
N ALA A 105 -9.34 -2.66 -2.87
CA ALA A 105 -9.16 -2.29 -4.26
C ALA A 105 -10.50 -2.03 -4.99
N LEU A 106 -11.54 -2.82 -4.68
CA LEU A 106 -12.87 -2.61 -5.23
C LEU A 106 -13.50 -1.31 -4.71
N ILE A 107 -13.39 -1.04 -3.41
CA ILE A 107 -13.92 0.17 -2.78
C ILE A 107 -13.24 1.41 -3.36
N SER A 108 -11.92 1.38 -3.51
CA SER A 108 -11.18 2.52 -4.06
C SER A 108 -11.47 2.76 -5.53
N LEU A 109 -11.55 1.70 -6.33
CA LEU A 109 -11.95 1.80 -7.73
C LEU A 109 -13.38 2.34 -7.84
N ALA A 110 -14.30 1.85 -7.02
CA ALA A 110 -15.67 2.33 -6.97
C ALA A 110 -15.74 3.81 -6.56
N ALA A 111 -14.98 4.23 -5.54
CA ALA A 111 -14.89 5.61 -5.11
C ALA A 111 -14.34 6.52 -6.22
N PHE A 112 -13.28 6.10 -6.92
CA PHE A 112 -12.72 6.84 -8.04
C PHE A 112 -13.71 6.96 -9.20
N VAL A 113 -14.34 5.85 -9.62
CA VAL A 113 -15.35 5.86 -10.69
C VAL A 113 -16.53 6.74 -10.32
N TYR A 114 -17.00 6.68 -9.08
CA TYR A 114 -18.09 7.52 -8.59
C TYR A 114 -17.72 9.01 -8.62
N ILE A 115 -16.56 9.38 -8.06
CA ILE A 115 -16.10 10.78 -8.04
C ILE A 115 -15.88 11.29 -9.46
N ASN A 116 -15.25 10.49 -10.31
CA ASN A 116 -14.97 10.87 -11.69
C ASN A 116 -16.24 11.00 -12.54
N ARG A 117 -17.27 10.16 -12.33
CA ARG A 117 -18.53 10.28 -13.08
C ARG A 117 -19.39 11.45 -12.61
N TYR A 118 -19.54 11.64 -11.32
CA TYR A 118 -20.53 12.59 -10.77
C TYR A 118 -19.96 13.98 -10.47
N PHE A 119 -18.65 14.11 -10.22
CA PHE A 119 -18.04 15.36 -9.73
C PHE A 119 -16.91 15.89 -10.61
N SER A 120 -16.63 15.26 -11.76
CA SER A 120 -15.61 15.73 -12.73
C SER A 120 -15.90 17.13 -13.28
N SER A 121 -17.16 17.56 -13.36
CA SER A 121 -17.51 18.93 -13.75
C SER A 121 -16.99 20.00 -12.78
N THR A 122 -16.82 19.65 -11.50
CA THR A 122 -16.32 20.56 -10.44
C THR A 122 -14.82 20.42 -10.18
N TYR A 123 -14.12 19.62 -11.00
CA TYR A 123 -12.70 19.34 -10.84
C TYR A 123 -11.84 20.49 -11.36
N GLU A 124 -10.88 20.92 -10.54
CA GLU A 124 -9.96 22.03 -10.83
C GLU A 124 -8.72 21.55 -11.61
N SER A 125 -8.91 21.11 -12.84
CA SER A 125 -7.82 20.69 -13.77
C SER A 125 -6.69 21.74 -13.89
N GLN A 126 -7.02 23.02 -13.75
CA GLN A 126 -6.05 24.13 -13.80
C GLN A 126 -5.13 24.21 -12.56
N ARG A 127 -5.46 23.52 -11.46
CA ARG A 127 -4.66 23.47 -10.24
C ARG A 127 -3.91 22.16 -10.07
N ASP A 128 -4.50 21.04 -10.48
CA ASP A 128 -3.86 19.71 -10.50
C ASP A 128 -2.88 19.57 -11.69
N ASN A 129 -1.93 20.49 -11.73
CA ASN A 129 -0.93 20.65 -12.80
C ASN A 129 0.46 20.20 -12.34
N PHE A 130 0.54 19.32 -11.34
CA PHE A 130 1.81 18.79 -10.81
C PHE A 130 2.69 18.26 -11.95
N GLY A 131 2.21 17.24 -12.65
CA GLY A 131 2.93 16.65 -13.78
C GLY A 131 3.25 17.67 -14.89
N LYS A 132 2.34 18.59 -15.21
CA LYS A 132 2.58 19.61 -16.25
C LYS A 132 3.69 20.58 -15.88
N ARG A 133 3.75 21.00 -14.61
CA ARG A 133 4.75 21.97 -14.13
C ARG A 133 6.16 21.37 -14.15
N PHE A 134 6.31 20.15 -13.64
CA PHE A 134 7.61 19.49 -13.59
C PHE A 134 8.04 18.89 -14.93
N CYS A 135 7.12 18.29 -15.70
CA CYS A 135 7.42 17.83 -17.05
C CYS A 135 7.83 18.99 -17.97
N ARG A 136 7.27 20.20 -17.79
CA ARG A 136 7.67 21.39 -18.56
C ARG A 136 9.10 21.82 -18.27
N MET A 137 9.57 21.64 -17.02
CA MET A 137 10.95 21.93 -16.66
C MET A 137 11.94 20.95 -17.30
N LEU A 138 11.52 19.71 -17.59
CA LEU A 138 12.40 18.65 -18.07
C LEU A 138 12.36 18.42 -19.60
N CYS A 139 11.19 18.44 -20.22
CA CYS A 139 10.99 17.95 -21.60
C CYS A 139 10.42 19.00 -22.58
N GLY A 140 10.37 20.29 -22.22
CA GLY A 140 9.86 21.36 -23.08
C GLY A 140 8.34 21.32 -23.31
N LYS A 141 7.78 22.20 -24.15
CA LYS A 141 6.32 22.42 -24.27
C LYS A 141 5.55 21.26 -24.91
N PHE A 142 6.13 20.54 -25.87
CA PHE A 142 5.40 19.53 -26.66
C PHE A 142 5.16 18.21 -25.90
N CYS A 143 6.11 17.77 -25.07
CA CYS A 143 5.93 16.59 -24.22
C CYS A 143 4.88 16.80 -23.11
N VAL A 144 4.70 18.04 -22.66
CA VAL A 144 3.86 18.37 -21.50
C VAL A 144 2.38 18.06 -21.73
N GLU A 145 1.86 18.34 -22.91
CA GLU A 145 0.42 18.18 -23.15
C GLU A 145 0.01 16.70 -23.22
N LYS A 146 0.89 15.84 -23.75
CA LYS A 146 0.59 14.40 -23.92
C LYS A 146 1.04 13.52 -22.76
N PHE A 147 2.19 13.82 -22.14
CA PHE A 147 2.84 12.90 -21.19
C PHE A 147 2.85 13.39 -19.74
N SER A 148 2.31 14.58 -19.44
CA SER A 148 2.33 15.13 -18.07
C SER A 148 1.63 14.25 -17.03
N TRP A 149 0.59 13.51 -17.40
CA TRP A 149 -0.11 12.59 -16.49
C TRP A 149 0.75 11.37 -16.11
N LEU A 150 1.69 10.97 -16.97
CA LEU A 150 2.65 9.89 -16.71
C LEU A 150 3.83 10.33 -15.86
N PHE A 151 3.99 11.63 -15.62
CA PHE A 151 5.17 12.15 -14.92
C PHE A 151 5.36 11.54 -13.53
N LEU A 152 4.28 11.39 -12.76
CA LEU A 152 4.32 10.76 -11.44
C LEU A 152 4.88 9.32 -11.51
N TYR A 153 4.39 8.55 -12.48
CA TYR A 153 4.81 7.17 -12.72
C TYR A 153 6.24 7.08 -13.25
N PHE A 154 6.67 8.04 -14.07
CA PHE A 154 8.06 8.13 -14.50
C PHE A 154 9.01 8.39 -13.32
N VAL A 155 8.66 9.33 -12.43
CA VAL A 155 9.46 9.58 -11.22
C VAL A 155 9.45 8.35 -10.30
N ALA A 156 8.29 7.69 -10.14
CA ALA A 156 8.20 6.43 -9.40
C ALA A 156 9.12 5.34 -9.99
N PHE A 157 9.18 5.23 -11.32
CA PHE A 157 10.07 4.30 -12.02
C PHE A 157 11.55 4.64 -11.78
N VAL A 158 11.91 5.92 -11.81
CA VAL A 158 13.28 6.35 -11.52
C VAL A 158 13.67 6.05 -10.08
N ILE A 159 12.76 6.18 -9.11
CA ILE A 159 12.99 5.84 -7.69
C ILE A 159 13.00 4.32 -7.48
N SER A 160 12.22 3.56 -8.24
CA SER A 160 12.17 2.11 -8.12
C SER A 160 13.46 1.44 -8.55
N CYS A 161 14.23 2.04 -9.47
CA CYS A 161 15.56 1.55 -9.88
C CYS A 161 16.57 1.46 -8.71
N PRO A 162 16.93 2.55 -7.99
CA PRO A 162 17.81 2.45 -6.83
C PRO A 162 17.18 1.65 -5.70
N MET A 163 15.87 1.76 -5.47
CA MET A 163 15.18 0.90 -4.48
C MET A 163 15.38 -0.57 -4.80
N PHE A 164 15.20 -1.00 -6.04
CA PHE A 164 15.38 -2.39 -6.47
C PHE A 164 16.83 -2.86 -6.32
N LEU A 165 17.80 -1.99 -6.62
CA LEU A 165 19.23 -2.31 -6.46
C LEU A 165 19.63 -2.43 -4.98
N LEU A 166 19.07 -1.58 -4.10
CA LEU A 166 19.36 -1.55 -2.67
C LEU A 166 18.58 -2.62 -1.89
N ARG A 167 17.29 -2.76 -2.19
CA ARG A 167 16.41 -3.83 -1.73
C ARG A 167 16.75 -5.07 -2.56
N ARG A 168 17.93 -5.64 -2.34
CA ARG A 168 18.19 -7.04 -2.73
C ARG A 168 17.19 -7.91 -1.97
N SER A 169 16.01 -8.08 -2.56
CA SER A 169 15.01 -9.04 -2.13
C SER A 169 15.71 -10.38 -1.91
N LYS A 170 15.33 -11.12 -0.86
CA LYS A 170 15.82 -12.50 -0.63
C LYS A 170 15.60 -13.42 -1.85
N TYR A 171 14.83 -12.96 -2.83
CA TYR A 171 14.45 -13.64 -4.06
C TYR A 171 15.09 -13.07 -5.33
N ALA A 172 15.78 -11.92 -5.27
CA ALA A 172 16.45 -11.31 -6.42
C ALA A 172 17.81 -11.99 -6.64
N ALA A 173 17.88 -12.90 -7.63
CA ALA A 173 19.16 -13.44 -8.05
C ALA A 173 20.05 -12.33 -8.65
N PRO A 174 21.38 -12.39 -8.46
CA PRO A 174 22.29 -11.43 -9.07
C PRO A 174 22.09 -11.38 -10.58
N LEU A 175 22.15 -10.19 -11.18
CA LEU A 175 22.01 -10.00 -12.63
C LEU A 175 22.97 -10.90 -13.43
N SER A 176 24.15 -11.20 -12.86
CA SER A 176 25.14 -12.13 -13.42
C SER A 176 24.66 -13.58 -13.47
N VAL A 177 23.85 -14.03 -12.51
CA VAL A 177 23.28 -15.39 -12.46
C VAL A 177 22.10 -15.54 -13.43
N ILE A 178 21.35 -14.46 -13.66
CA ILE A 178 20.25 -14.42 -14.63
C ILE A 178 20.83 -14.50 -16.05
N ALA A 179 21.90 -13.74 -16.32
CA ALA A 179 22.58 -13.73 -17.61
C ALA A 179 23.27 -15.08 -17.92
N SER A 180 23.74 -15.81 -16.91
CA SER A 180 24.39 -17.12 -17.11
C SER A 180 23.41 -18.28 -17.25
N ASN A 181 22.26 -18.24 -16.55
CA ASN A 181 21.36 -19.41 -16.46
C ASN A 181 20.14 -19.33 -17.38
N GLY A 182 19.83 -18.18 -18.02
CA GLY A 182 18.78 -18.05 -19.03
C GLY A 182 17.36 -18.48 -18.59
N SER A 183 17.13 -18.64 -17.28
CA SER A 183 15.90 -19.24 -16.78
C SER A 183 14.78 -18.19 -16.76
N LEU A 184 13.74 -18.42 -17.57
CA LEU A 184 12.51 -17.61 -17.60
C LEU A 184 11.92 -17.39 -16.21
N ARG A 185 12.08 -18.37 -15.32
CA ARG A 185 11.62 -18.34 -13.93
C ARG A 185 12.33 -17.26 -13.10
N LEU A 186 13.64 -17.12 -13.28
CA LEU A 186 14.45 -16.10 -12.61
C LEU A 186 14.15 -14.69 -13.13
N ILE A 187 13.91 -14.56 -14.44
CA ILE A 187 13.51 -13.29 -15.07
C ILE A 187 12.15 -12.84 -14.52
N ALA A 188 11.18 -13.75 -14.45
CA ALA A 188 9.84 -13.45 -13.91
C ALA A 188 9.90 -12.99 -12.45
N LEU A 189 10.71 -13.65 -11.61
CA LEU A 189 10.87 -13.28 -10.20
C LEU A 189 11.53 -11.90 -10.03
N THR A 190 12.51 -11.59 -10.88
CA THR A 190 13.18 -10.28 -10.93
C THR A 190 12.19 -9.20 -11.33
N PHE A 191 11.35 -9.47 -12.33
CA PHE A 191 10.29 -8.55 -12.75
C PHE A 191 9.25 -8.32 -11.66
N LEU A 192 8.79 -9.38 -10.97
CA LEU A 192 7.84 -9.25 -9.86
C LEU A 192 8.42 -8.42 -8.70
N SER A 193 9.69 -8.63 -8.36
CA SER A 193 10.36 -7.84 -7.32
C SER A 193 10.58 -6.38 -7.75
N PHE A 194 10.85 -6.11 -9.02
CA PHE A 194 10.90 -4.76 -9.54
C PHE A 194 9.52 -4.09 -9.53
N TRP A 195 8.47 -4.83 -9.91
CA TRP A 195 7.09 -4.36 -9.86
C TRP A 195 6.68 -3.99 -8.42
N GLU A 196 7.06 -4.80 -7.43
CA GLU A 196 6.83 -4.48 -6.02
C GLU A 196 7.46 -3.12 -5.65
N CYS A 197 8.75 -2.93 -6.00
CA CYS A 197 9.45 -1.66 -5.75
C CYS A 197 8.82 -0.47 -6.50
N PHE A 198 8.33 -0.70 -7.71
CA PHE A 198 7.61 0.31 -8.48
C PHE A 198 6.29 0.69 -7.81
N ASN A 199 5.53 -0.30 -7.35
CA ASN A 199 4.27 -0.08 -6.66
C ASN A 199 4.48 0.73 -5.37
N ASP A 200 5.49 0.37 -4.57
CA ASP A 200 5.88 1.11 -3.37
C ASP A 200 6.30 2.55 -3.68
N SER A 201 7.01 2.76 -4.80
CA SER A 201 7.43 4.09 -5.24
C SER A 201 6.25 4.94 -5.68
N VAL A 202 5.28 4.38 -6.43
CA VAL A 202 4.03 5.08 -6.79
C VAL A 202 3.27 5.45 -5.51
N LEU A 203 3.23 4.53 -4.55
CA LEU A 203 2.53 4.71 -3.30
C LEU A 203 3.13 5.80 -2.41
N ALA A 204 4.46 5.88 -2.34
CA ALA A 204 5.17 6.95 -1.65
C ALA A 204 4.88 8.32 -2.26
N LEU A 205 4.72 8.39 -3.58
CA LEU A 205 4.46 9.63 -4.30
C LEU A 205 2.96 9.98 -4.44
N ALA A 206 2.06 9.05 -4.10
CA ALA A 206 0.62 9.20 -4.37
C ALA A 206 -0.01 10.45 -3.74
N LEU A 207 0.49 10.93 -2.60
CA LEU A 207 -0.01 12.13 -1.93
C LEU A 207 0.66 13.44 -2.40
N VAL A 208 1.75 13.35 -3.16
CA VAL A 208 2.51 14.54 -3.60
C VAL A 208 1.65 15.48 -4.47
N PRO A 209 0.88 15.01 -5.47
CA PRO A 209 0.03 15.91 -6.25
C PRO A 209 -1.07 16.57 -5.39
N GLN A 210 -1.62 15.86 -4.41
CA GLN A 210 -2.62 16.37 -3.46
C GLN A 210 -2.05 17.50 -2.60
N LEU A 211 -0.85 17.28 -2.03
CA LEU A 211 -0.14 18.31 -1.25
C LEU A 211 0.22 19.51 -2.13
N PHE A 212 0.73 19.25 -3.33
CA PHE A 212 1.04 20.30 -4.29
C PHE A 212 -0.19 21.17 -4.60
N MET A 213 -1.37 20.55 -4.77
CA MET A 213 -2.62 21.27 -5.01
C MET A 213 -3.03 22.17 -3.83
N PHE A 214 -2.72 21.80 -2.58
CA PHE A 214 -2.99 22.63 -1.40
C PHE A 214 -2.12 23.89 -1.33
N TYR A 215 -0.83 23.76 -1.69
CA TYR A 215 0.14 24.84 -1.55
C TYR A 215 0.26 25.73 -2.80
N ASN A 216 -0.15 25.26 -3.98
CA ASN A 216 0.08 25.98 -5.22
C ASN A 216 -0.84 27.21 -5.39
N LYS A 217 -0.25 28.33 -5.82
CA LYS A 217 -0.84 29.65 -6.13
C LYS A 217 -1.44 30.43 -4.96
N ARG A 218 -2.31 29.86 -4.13
CA ARG A 218 -2.81 30.47 -2.88
C ARG A 218 -3.27 29.36 -1.93
N PRO A 219 -2.77 29.30 -0.68
CA PRO A 219 -3.17 28.28 0.28
C PRO A 219 -4.68 28.39 0.52
N ARG A 220 -5.42 27.35 0.15
CA ARG A 220 -6.86 27.28 0.42
C ARG A 220 -7.03 26.82 1.86
N LYS A 221 -8.11 27.26 2.52
CA LYS A 221 -8.62 26.52 3.68
C LYS A 221 -8.98 25.12 3.18
N VAL A 222 -8.13 24.14 3.47
CA VAL A 222 -8.39 22.72 3.24
C VAL A 222 -9.58 22.34 4.11
N THR A 223 -10.59 21.69 3.53
CA THR A 223 -11.74 21.28 4.32
C THR A 223 -11.30 20.21 5.31
N ASN A 224 -11.83 20.22 6.54
CA ASN A 224 -11.36 19.33 7.60
C ASN A 224 -11.39 17.86 7.15
N LEU A 225 -12.41 17.44 6.39
CA LEU A 225 -12.53 16.08 5.87
C LEU A 225 -11.43 15.70 4.88
N LEU A 226 -11.00 16.64 4.03
CA LEU A 226 -9.90 16.40 3.10
C LEU A 226 -8.54 16.38 3.81
N GLY A 227 -8.39 17.17 4.88
CA GLY A 227 -7.24 17.08 5.79
C GLY A 227 -7.21 15.74 6.53
N THR A 228 -8.34 15.27 7.03
CA THR A 228 -8.49 13.95 7.66
C THR A 228 -8.14 12.82 6.70
N PHE A 229 -8.57 12.88 5.44
CA PHE A 229 -8.19 11.92 4.41
C PHE A 229 -6.66 11.80 4.27
N VAL A 230 -5.96 12.93 4.13
CA VAL A 230 -4.49 12.94 4.01
C VAL A 230 -3.82 12.46 5.30
N ALA A 231 -4.32 12.89 6.46
CA ALA A 231 -3.77 12.48 7.77
C ALA A 231 -3.93 10.97 8.01
N LEU A 232 -5.10 10.39 7.70
CA LEU A 232 -5.35 8.95 7.83
C LEU A 232 -4.42 8.14 6.93
N LEU A 233 -4.23 8.55 5.68
CA LEU A 233 -3.27 7.90 4.78
C LEU A 233 -1.82 8.05 5.27
N PHE A 234 -1.47 9.18 5.87
CA PHE A 234 -0.15 9.37 6.48
C PHE A 234 0.05 8.45 7.70
N PHE A 235 -0.93 8.33 8.59
CA PHE A 235 -0.87 7.38 9.70
C PHE A 235 -0.81 5.92 9.22
N ALA A 236 -1.56 5.58 8.17
CA ALA A 236 -1.47 4.26 7.55
C ALA A 236 -0.05 3.96 7.07
N ARG A 237 0.66 4.95 6.53
CA ARG A 237 2.08 4.83 6.13
C ARG A 237 3.00 4.62 7.31
N ILE A 238 2.77 5.33 8.42
CA ILE A 238 3.55 5.14 9.64
C ILE A 238 3.34 3.71 10.17
N CYS A 239 2.10 3.22 10.23
CA CYS A 239 1.81 1.85 10.64
C CYS A 239 2.50 0.83 9.73
N ALA A 240 2.42 1.01 8.41
CA ALA A 240 3.08 0.14 7.43
C ALA A 240 4.61 0.22 7.46
N PHE A 241 5.19 1.33 7.94
CA PHE A 241 6.64 1.46 8.12
C PHE A 241 7.14 0.82 9.41
N LEU A 242 6.30 0.79 10.45
CA LEU A 242 6.60 0.15 11.74
C LEU A 242 6.39 -1.36 11.71
N TYR A 243 5.67 -1.85 10.71
CA TYR A 243 5.39 -3.25 10.38
C TYR A 243 6.56 -3.85 9.59
#